data_AF-M5CE92-F1
#
_entry.id   AF-M5CE92-F1
#
_cell.length_a   1.000
_cell.length_b   1.000
_cell.length_c   1.000
_cell.angle_alpha   90.00
_cell.angle_beta   90.00
_cell.angle_gamma   90.00
#
_symmetry.space_group_name_H-M   'P 1'
#
loop_
_entity.id
_entity.type
_entity.pdbx_description
1 polymer ?
#
loop_
_entity_poly.entity_id
_entity_poly.type
_entity_poly.pdbx_seq_one_letter_code
_entity_poly.pdbx_strand_id
1 'polypeptide(L)'
;MSVDSPDNVLTPSDPQVSQLSANHSTTTVTGPALFNLSVHGSSTNSTSKKRKKALNLPSESVPADVAHHKQIDDRVQALQAILNAAESSPPTMVSSQSAADTKTKTLYSAARDVWGLMRRWPDQNIILPSSIACIVKEDAEWMESLDYNKLCHPTGDSIRCVPCLAAHGTTKTWANSTGGVTRTLREHLVDAHPAVYYTKCLEKGLIERLPASSTNLPNVPPKFNKDGLIERFVEWAVSNDQAMNVIEKEELCELIVYCSQGQIQDEDIPHQDKLTATAWAMYLLEKKKINDEMKVIQPVSPYVVDPAMRGSMTVLKGGVVVYLWLLAL
;
A
#
# COMPACT_ATOMS: atom_id res chain seq x y z
N MET A 1 -66.51 21.50 35.54
CA MET A 1 -65.61 21.84 36.66
C MET A 1 -64.31 22.31 36.05
N SER A 2 -64.14 23.63 36.05
CA SER A 2 -62.93 24.33 35.63
C SER A 2 -61.81 24.08 36.62
N VAL A 3 -60.60 23.83 36.13
CA VAL A 3 -59.39 24.23 36.86
C VAL A 3 -58.32 24.60 35.84
N ASP A 4 -57.81 25.81 36.04
CA ASP A 4 -56.85 26.57 35.26
C ASP A 4 -55.41 25.99 35.29
N SER A 5 -54.68 26.24 34.20
CA SER A 5 -53.27 26.66 34.01
C SER A 5 -52.40 26.93 35.27
N PRO A 6 -51.03 26.88 35.19
CA PRO A 6 -50.29 27.55 34.12
C PRO A 6 -48.91 27.03 33.67
N ASP A 7 -48.49 27.73 32.62
CA ASP A 7 -47.24 27.82 31.87
C ASP A 7 -45.94 27.79 32.69
N ASN A 8 -44.92 27.16 32.12
CA ASN A 8 -43.53 27.31 32.55
C ASN A 8 -42.68 27.72 31.34
N VAL A 9 -42.33 29.01 31.32
CA VAL A 9 -41.45 29.66 30.34
C VAL A 9 -40.01 29.50 30.82
N LEU A 10 -39.18 28.81 30.04
CA LEU A 10 -37.73 28.75 30.24
C LEU A 10 -37.04 29.45 29.08
N THR A 11 -36.52 30.64 29.35
CA THR A 11 -35.59 31.40 28.51
C THR A 11 -34.16 30.84 28.64
N PRO A 12 -33.35 30.79 27.57
CA PRO A 12 -31.99 30.29 27.60
C PRO A 12 -31.01 31.35 28.13
N SER A 13 -30.03 30.91 28.92
CA SER A 13 -28.91 31.73 29.39
C SER A 13 -27.67 31.42 28.55
N ASP A 14 -27.16 32.43 27.85
CA ASP A 14 -25.83 32.44 27.22
C ASP A 14 -24.72 32.36 28.28
N PRO A 15 -23.61 31.65 28.00
CA PRO A 15 -22.33 31.98 28.60
C PRO A 15 -21.32 32.50 27.56
N GLN A 16 -20.90 33.71 27.90
CA GLN A 16 -19.77 34.51 27.47
C GLN A 16 -18.59 33.84 26.75
N VAL A 17 -18.24 34.50 25.65
CA VAL A 17 -16.93 34.57 24.98
C VAL A 17 -15.84 34.92 26.00
N SER A 18 -14.85 34.03 26.15
CA SER A 18 -13.55 34.38 26.74
C SER A 18 -12.48 34.31 25.66
N GLN A 19 -11.97 35.50 25.31
CA GLN A 19 -10.75 35.71 24.56
C GLN A 19 -9.56 35.21 25.40
N LEU A 20 -8.67 34.43 24.80
CA LEU A 20 -7.35 34.14 25.35
C LEU A 20 -6.28 34.44 24.33
N SER A 21 -5.32 35.22 24.82
CA SER A 21 -4.35 36.01 24.10
C SER A 21 -3.26 35.20 23.45
N ALA A 22 -2.78 35.74 22.33
CA ALA A 22 -1.54 35.35 21.68
C ALA A 22 -0.34 35.59 22.61
N ASN A 23 0.52 34.58 22.76
CA ASN A 23 1.88 34.74 23.23
C ASN A 23 2.84 34.26 22.14
N HIS A 24 3.46 35.24 21.47
CA HIS A 24 4.65 35.05 20.66
C HIS A 24 5.85 34.79 21.57
N SER A 25 6.49 33.64 21.41
CA SER A 25 7.84 33.39 21.91
C SER A 25 8.79 33.24 20.74
N THR A 26 9.54 34.31 20.50
CA THR A 26 10.68 34.37 19.59
C THR A 26 11.89 33.74 20.29
N THR A 27 12.37 32.60 19.79
CA THR A 27 13.66 32.05 20.21
C THR A 27 14.59 31.95 19.01
N THR A 28 15.39 32.99 18.85
CA THR A 28 16.64 32.98 18.11
C THR A 28 17.67 32.23 18.95
N VAL A 29 18.52 31.36 18.37
CA VAL A 29 19.92 31.10 18.75
C VAL A 29 20.51 29.97 17.87
N THR A 30 21.44 30.38 17.00
CA THR A 30 22.80 29.85 16.82
C THR A 30 23.00 28.36 16.42
N GLY A 31 23.37 28.13 15.15
CA GLY A 31 24.17 26.96 14.75
C GLY A 31 25.68 27.27 14.77
N PRO A 32 26.55 26.45 14.16
CA PRO A 32 26.58 25.00 14.10
C PRO A 32 27.86 24.43 14.76
N ALA A 33 27.80 23.27 15.40
CA ALA A 33 28.99 22.54 15.86
C ALA A 33 29.35 21.43 14.86
N LEU A 34 30.53 21.56 14.26
CA LEU A 34 31.16 20.58 13.38
C LEU A 34 31.56 19.34 14.20
N PHE A 35 31.03 18.17 13.83
CA PHE A 35 31.53 16.88 14.33
C PHE A 35 32.59 16.34 13.36
N ASN A 36 33.83 16.28 13.86
CA ASN A 36 34.94 15.54 13.25
C ASN A 36 34.77 14.05 13.55
N LEU A 37 34.58 13.22 12.53
CA LEU A 37 34.65 11.76 12.62
C LEU A 37 36.07 11.30 12.26
N SER A 38 36.78 10.81 13.27
CA SER A 38 38.09 10.18 13.17
C SER A 38 37.89 8.70 12.79
N VAL A 39 38.38 8.31 11.62
CA VAL A 39 38.38 6.93 11.13
C VAL A 39 39.61 6.21 11.67
N HIS A 40 39.42 5.34 12.66
CA HIS A 40 40.42 4.35 13.06
C HIS A 40 40.29 3.11 12.18
N GLY A 41 41.28 2.89 11.31
CA GLY A 41 41.46 1.66 10.57
C GLY A 41 41.88 0.52 11.49
N SER A 42 41.23 -0.64 11.36
CA SER A 42 41.67 -1.89 11.97
C SER A 42 42.05 -2.88 10.88
N SER A 43 43.34 -3.21 10.90
CA SER A 43 44.03 -4.18 10.06
C SER A 43 43.86 -5.56 10.68
N THR A 44 43.40 -6.54 9.90
CA THR A 44 43.57 -7.96 10.25
C THR A 44 44.01 -8.78 9.05
N ASN A 45 45.28 -9.16 9.11
CA ASN A 45 45.94 -10.18 8.30
C ASN A 45 45.30 -11.55 8.50
N SER A 46 45.09 -12.32 7.41
CA SER A 46 44.99 -13.79 7.49
C SER A 46 45.46 -14.49 6.22
N THR A 47 46.76 -14.82 6.21
CA THR A 47 47.38 -16.08 5.80
C THR A 47 46.76 -16.91 4.65
N SER A 48 47.39 -16.83 3.47
CA SER A 48 47.20 -17.76 2.36
C SER A 48 47.96 -19.08 2.58
N LYS A 49 47.24 -20.21 2.66
CA LYS A 49 47.84 -21.56 2.66
C LYS A 49 48.12 -22.04 1.23
N LYS A 50 49.41 -22.11 0.95
CA LYS A 50 50.06 -22.67 -0.24
C LYS A 50 49.83 -24.19 -0.30
N ARG A 51 49.00 -24.68 -1.23
CA ARG A 51 48.86 -26.13 -1.51
C ARG A 51 49.46 -26.44 -2.89
N LYS A 52 50.66 -27.03 -2.84
CA LYS A 52 51.43 -27.57 -3.96
C LYS A 52 50.75 -28.88 -4.39
N LYS A 53 50.17 -28.96 -5.59
CA LYS A 53 49.70 -30.22 -6.17
C LYS A 53 50.41 -30.45 -7.50
N ALA A 54 51.07 -31.60 -7.57
CA ALA A 54 51.98 -32.01 -8.62
C ALA A 54 51.27 -32.19 -9.97
N LEU A 55 51.95 -31.73 -11.02
CA LEU A 55 51.70 -32.10 -12.42
C LEU A 55 51.95 -33.60 -12.59
N ASN A 56 50.99 -34.30 -13.18
CA ASN A 56 51.22 -35.51 -13.96
C ASN A 56 50.58 -35.28 -15.33
N LEU A 57 51.40 -35.12 -16.36
CA LEU A 57 50.98 -35.17 -17.76
C LEU A 57 50.90 -36.64 -18.20
N PRO A 58 49.80 -37.05 -18.82
CA PRO A 58 49.83 -37.95 -19.96
C PRO A 58 49.61 -37.12 -21.22
N SER A 59 50.64 -37.10 -22.04
CA SER A 59 50.62 -36.60 -23.41
C SER A 59 49.81 -37.53 -24.29
N GLU A 60 48.53 -37.21 -24.49
CA GLU A 60 47.75 -37.65 -25.65
C GLU A 60 47.12 -36.41 -26.29
N SER A 61 47.67 -36.01 -27.44
CA SER A 61 47.17 -34.92 -28.26
C SER A 61 45.86 -35.33 -28.92
N VAL A 62 44.75 -35.13 -28.20
CA VAL A 62 43.44 -35.06 -28.83
C VAL A 62 43.39 -33.77 -29.66
N PRO A 63 43.05 -33.82 -30.96
CA PRO A 63 43.03 -32.65 -31.82
C PRO A 63 42.12 -31.57 -31.21
N ALA A 64 42.68 -30.38 -30.98
CA ALA A 64 42.04 -29.27 -30.26
C ALA A 64 40.65 -28.89 -30.80
N ASP A 65 40.38 -29.20 -32.07
CA ASP A 65 39.08 -29.00 -32.72
C ASP A 65 37.94 -29.82 -32.09
N VAL A 66 38.22 -31.04 -31.62
CA VAL A 66 37.17 -31.92 -31.06
C VAL A 66 36.74 -31.44 -29.67
N ALA A 67 37.69 -30.92 -28.88
CA ALA A 67 37.39 -30.36 -27.56
C ALA A 67 36.57 -29.06 -27.67
N HIS A 68 36.86 -28.23 -28.67
CA HIS A 68 36.13 -26.99 -28.92
C HIS A 68 34.71 -27.24 -29.42
N HIS A 69 34.52 -28.20 -30.33
CA HIS A 69 33.17 -28.57 -30.81
C HIS A 69 32.31 -29.11 -29.67
N LYS A 70 32.87 -29.98 -28.83
CA LYS A 70 32.16 -30.48 -27.65
C LYS A 70 31.72 -29.35 -26.70
N GLN A 71 32.58 -28.35 -26.47
CA GLN A 71 32.24 -27.22 -25.62
C GLN A 71 31.12 -26.34 -26.21
N ILE A 72 31.06 -26.21 -27.54
CA ILE A 72 29.99 -25.50 -28.23
C ILE A 72 28.67 -26.28 -28.08
N ASP A 73 28.68 -27.59 -28.30
CA ASP A 73 27.49 -28.43 -28.21
C ASP A 73 26.91 -28.42 -26.78
N ASP A 74 27.77 -28.50 -25.76
CA ASP A 74 27.37 -28.41 -24.35
C ASP A 74 26.69 -27.05 -24.04
N ARG A 75 27.20 -25.95 -24.62
CA ARG A 75 26.57 -24.61 -24.45
C ARG A 75 25.24 -24.51 -25.18
N VAL A 76 25.12 -25.06 -26.38
CA VAL A 76 23.86 -25.06 -27.14
C VAL A 76 22.80 -25.87 -26.38
N GLN A 77 23.17 -27.03 -25.85
CA GLN A 77 22.25 -27.86 -25.08
C GLN A 77 21.80 -27.19 -23.78
N ALA A 78 22.70 -26.49 -23.09
CA ALA A 78 22.37 -25.73 -21.88
C ALA A 78 21.39 -24.57 -22.16
N LEU A 79 21.58 -23.84 -23.27
CA LEU A 79 20.66 -22.76 -23.66
C LEU A 79 19.28 -23.29 -24.06
N GLN A 80 19.22 -24.43 -24.76
CA GLN A 80 17.95 -25.06 -25.11
C GLN A 80 17.18 -25.50 -23.86
N ALA A 81 17.87 -26.00 -22.82
CA ALA A 81 17.24 -26.37 -21.56
C ALA A 81 16.63 -25.15 -20.83
N ILE A 82 17.30 -23.99 -20.86
CA ILE A 82 16.79 -22.74 -20.26
C ILE A 82 15.57 -22.24 -21.04
N LEU A 83 15.61 -22.26 -22.38
CA LEU A 83 14.47 -21.86 -23.21
C LEU A 83 13.25 -22.76 -22.97
N ASN A 84 13.44 -24.07 -22.91
CA ASN A 84 12.35 -25.01 -22.61
C ASN A 84 11.77 -24.79 -21.20
N ALA A 85 12.61 -24.45 -20.21
CA ALA A 85 12.16 -24.13 -18.86
C ALA A 85 11.40 -22.79 -18.80
N ALA A 86 11.78 -21.81 -19.62
CA ALA A 86 11.09 -20.52 -19.72
C ALA A 86 9.77 -20.59 -20.49
N GLU A 87 9.65 -21.46 -21.50
CA GLU A 87 8.38 -21.74 -22.19
C GLU A 87 7.42 -22.58 -21.34
N SER A 88 7.95 -23.41 -20.43
CA SER A 88 7.11 -24.11 -19.47
C SER A 88 6.53 -23.11 -18.48
N SER A 89 5.19 -22.99 -18.45
CA SER A 89 4.53 -22.15 -17.46
C SER A 89 4.96 -22.58 -16.06
N PRO A 90 5.39 -21.66 -15.19
CA PRO A 90 5.91 -22.03 -13.88
C PRO A 90 4.86 -22.87 -13.13
N PRO A 91 5.27 -23.89 -12.35
CA PRO A 91 4.36 -24.83 -11.69
C PRO A 91 3.37 -24.16 -10.72
N THR A 92 3.60 -22.89 -10.36
CA THR A 92 2.69 -22.02 -9.62
C THR A 92 1.53 -21.45 -10.44
N MET A 93 1.58 -21.51 -11.78
CA MET A 93 0.57 -20.99 -12.70
C MET A 93 -0.28 -22.07 -13.38
N VAL A 94 -0.05 -23.35 -13.10
CA VAL A 94 -1.01 -24.41 -13.47
C VAL A 94 -2.21 -24.31 -12.51
N SER A 95 -3.08 -23.35 -12.80
CA SER A 95 -4.40 -23.27 -12.20
C SER A 95 -5.06 -24.62 -12.44
N SER A 96 -5.22 -25.38 -11.36
CA SER A 96 -5.98 -26.63 -11.34
C SER A 96 -7.45 -26.31 -11.67
N GLN A 97 -7.75 -26.09 -12.94
CA GLN A 97 -9.11 -26.09 -13.44
C GLN A 97 -9.55 -27.55 -13.52
N SER A 98 -9.84 -28.11 -12.35
CA SER A 98 -10.70 -29.27 -12.22
C SER A 98 -12.03 -28.90 -12.87
N ALA A 99 -12.30 -29.51 -14.02
CA ALA A 99 -13.60 -29.54 -14.65
C ALA A 99 -14.51 -30.49 -13.84
N ALA A 100 -14.94 -30.06 -12.67
CA ALA A 100 -15.99 -30.71 -11.90
C ALA A 100 -16.66 -29.67 -10.99
N ASP A 101 -17.99 -29.59 -11.06
CA ASP A 101 -18.89 -28.72 -10.28
C ASP A 101 -18.83 -27.22 -10.57
N THR A 102 -19.45 -26.80 -11.68
CA THR A 102 -20.18 -25.53 -11.76
C THR A 102 -21.42 -25.56 -10.86
N LYS A 103 -21.22 -25.76 -9.55
CA LYS A 103 -22.12 -25.17 -8.57
C LYS A 103 -21.89 -23.67 -8.70
N THR A 104 -22.89 -22.97 -9.23
CA THR A 104 -23.06 -21.53 -9.16
C THR A 104 -22.67 -21.07 -7.75
N LYS A 105 -21.41 -20.68 -7.59
CA LYS A 105 -20.90 -20.06 -6.37
C LYS A 105 -21.61 -18.73 -6.38
N THR A 106 -22.75 -18.66 -5.69
CA THR A 106 -23.55 -17.45 -5.54
C THR A 106 -22.58 -16.33 -5.24
N LEU A 107 -22.36 -15.45 -6.21
CA LEU A 107 -21.39 -14.37 -6.08
C LEU A 107 -21.90 -13.49 -4.95
N TYR A 108 -21.38 -13.73 -3.74
CA TYR A 108 -21.67 -12.92 -2.58
C TYR A 108 -21.39 -11.47 -2.96
N SER A 109 -22.41 -10.62 -2.82
CA SER A 109 -22.28 -9.25 -3.27
C SER A 109 -21.30 -8.52 -2.36
N ALA A 110 -20.30 -7.88 -2.94
CA ALA A 110 -19.30 -7.07 -2.24
C ALA A 110 -19.90 -5.88 -1.45
N ALA A 111 -21.20 -5.61 -1.60
CA ALA A 111 -21.92 -4.49 -0.98
C ALA A 111 -22.97 -4.93 0.06
N ARG A 112 -22.67 -5.98 0.83
CA ARG A 112 -23.53 -6.46 1.94
C ARG A 112 -23.85 -5.38 2.99
N ASP A 113 -22.97 -4.40 3.15
CA ASP A 113 -23.15 -3.22 4.01
C ASP A 113 -24.35 -2.36 3.57
N VAL A 114 -24.66 -2.37 2.27
CA VAL A 114 -25.75 -1.58 1.68
C VAL A 114 -27.04 -2.39 1.60
N TRP A 115 -26.96 -3.65 1.16
CA TRP A 115 -28.16 -4.44 0.85
C TRP A 115 -29.02 -4.78 2.07
N GLY A 116 -28.44 -4.79 3.28
CA GLY A 116 -29.21 -4.94 4.50
C GLY A 116 -30.14 -3.77 4.83
N LEU A 117 -30.01 -2.65 4.13
CA LEU A 117 -30.76 -1.40 4.35
C LEU A 117 -31.57 -0.97 3.12
N MET A 118 -31.57 -1.78 2.06
CA MET A 118 -32.26 -1.50 0.81
C MET A 118 -33.27 -2.61 0.52
N ARG A 119 -34.49 -2.23 0.14
CA ARG A 119 -35.56 -3.17 -0.19
C ARG A 119 -36.03 -2.96 -1.62
N ARG A 120 -36.41 -4.05 -2.30
CA ARG A 120 -37.08 -3.98 -3.60
C ARG A 120 -38.33 -3.09 -3.47
N TRP A 121 -38.54 -2.24 -4.47
CA TRP A 121 -39.74 -1.43 -4.58
C TRP A 121 -40.45 -1.74 -5.90
N PRO A 122 -41.62 -2.40 -5.86
CA PRO A 122 -42.24 -2.96 -7.06
C PRO A 122 -42.90 -1.93 -8.00
N ASP A 123 -43.16 -0.70 -7.55
CA ASP A 123 -43.77 0.35 -8.40
C ASP A 123 -43.35 1.74 -7.93
N GLN A 124 -43.15 2.71 -8.84
CA GLN A 124 -42.98 4.13 -8.50
C GLN A 124 -44.22 4.78 -7.83
N ASN A 125 -45.22 3.97 -7.47
CA ASN A 125 -46.44 4.43 -6.84
C ASN A 125 -46.14 5.11 -5.51
N ILE A 126 -46.85 6.22 -5.30
CA ILE A 126 -46.85 7.02 -4.09
C ILE A 126 -47.26 6.11 -2.92
N ILE A 127 -46.43 6.05 -1.88
CA ILE A 127 -46.78 5.36 -0.64
C ILE A 127 -47.95 6.10 -0.01
N LEU A 128 -49.10 5.44 0.12
CA LEU A 128 -50.23 6.03 0.82
C LEU A 128 -49.83 6.26 2.29
N PRO A 129 -50.12 7.44 2.88
CA PRO A 129 -49.79 7.72 4.27
C PRO A 129 -50.32 6.69 5.26
N SER A 130 -51.50 6.12 4.99
CA SER A 130 -52.11 5.06 5.80
C SER A 130 -51.32 3.75 5.82
N SER A 131 -50.48 3.50 4.81
CA SER A 131 -49.70 2.27 4.68
C SER A 131 -48.29 2.38 5.26
N ILE A 132 -47.78 3.59 5.54
CA ILE A 132 -46.39 3.81 5.98
C ILE A 132 -46.09 2.99 7.25
N ALA A 133 -46.96 3.06 8.26
CA ALA A 133 -46.74 2.36 9.53
C ALA A 133 -46.65 0.83 9.36
N CYS A 134 -47.48 0.27 8.47
CA CYS A 134 -47.45 -1.16 8.16
C CYS A 134 -46.13 -1.54 7.49
N ILE A 135 -45.71 -0.76 6.49
CA ILE A 135 -44.47 -1.01 5.74
C ILE A 135 -43.24 -0.87 6.64
N VAL A 136 -43.20 0.14 7.52
CA VAL A 136 -42.09 0.34 8.48
C VAL A 136 -41.99 -0.83 9.45
N LYS A 137 -43.14 -1.35 9.92
CA LYS A 137 -43.16 -2.55 10.78
C LYS A 137 -42.64 -3.78 10.04
N GLU A 138 -43.12 -4.03 8.83
CA GLU A 138 -42.64 -5.14 7.99
C GLU A 138 -41.14 -5.02 7.65
N ASP A 139 -40.65 -3.79 7.45
CA ASP A 139 -39.23 -3.53 7.22
C ASP A 139 -38.38 -3.84 8.46
N ALA A 140 -38.86 -3.49 9.66
CA ALA A 140 -38.17 -3.80 10.91
C ALA A 140 -38.07 -5.31 11.14
N GLU A 141 -39.19 -6.03 11.01
CA GLU A 141 -39.23 -7.49 11.13
C GLU A 141 -38.33 -8.18 10.08
N TRP A 142 -38.34 -7.67 8.84
CA TRP A 142 -37.45 -8.16 7.80
C TRP A 142 -35.97 -7.94 8.17
N MET A 143 -35.58 -6.75 8.62
CA MET A 143 -34.19 -6.44 9.00
C MET A 143 -33.68 -7.31 10.14
N GLU A 144 -34.54 -7.67 11.10
CA GLU A 144 -34.20 -8.58 12.20
C GLU A 144 -34.00 -10.02 11.71
N SER A 145 -34.75 -10.44 10.69
CA SER A 145 -34.66 -11.78 10.09
C SER A 145 -33.45 -12.00 9.15
N LEU A 146 -32.74 -10.93 8.79
CA LEU A 146 -31.71 -10.98 7.74
C LEU A 146 -30.45 -11.77 8.14
N ASP A 147 -30.12 -12.78 7.34
CA ASP A 147 -28.80 -13.41 7.34
C ASP A 147 -27.84 -12.61 6.44
N TYR A 148 -26.98 -11.80 7.08
CA TYR A 148 -26.02 -10.95 6.38
C TYR A 148 -25.02 -11.71 5.52
N ASN A 149 -24.77 -12.99 5.81
CA ASN A 149 -23.88 -13.80 5.01
C ASN A 149 -24.51 -14.19 3.68
N LYS A 150 -25.84 -14.16 3.57
CA LYS A 150 -26.59 -14.52 2.36
C LYS A 150 -27.17 -13.31 1.63
N LEU A 151 -26.86 -12.09 2.08
CA LEU A 151 -27.33 -10.86 1.44
C LEU A 151 -26.81 -10.76 0.00
N CYS A 152 -27.75 -10.59 -0.91
CA CYS A 152 -27.50 -10.37 -2.33
C CYS A 152 -28.22 -9.12 -2.81
N HIS A 153 -27.85 -8.68 -4.02
CA HIS A 153 -28.51 -7.59 -4.70
C HIS A 153 -30.01 -7.88 -4.87
N PRO A 154 -30.92 -6.99 -4.42
CA PRO A 154 -32.36 -7.19 -4.60
C PRO A 154 -32.74 -7.33 -6.08
N THR A 155 -33.68 -8.22 -6.38
CA THR A 155 -34.23 -8.38 -7.74
C THR A 155 -35.43 -7.44 -7.95
N GLY A 156 -35.51 -6.78 -9.10
CA GLY A 156 -36.60 -5.84 -9.45
C GLY A 156 -36.08 -4.60 -10.16
N ASP A 157 -36.97 -3.70 -10.59
CA ASP A 157 -36.59 -2.52 -11.38
C ASP A 157 -36.24 -1.30 -10.54
N SER A 158 -36.63 -1.29 -9.26
CA SER A 158 -36.37 -0.20 -8.33
C SER A 158 -36.08 -0.72 -6.93
N ILE A 159 -35.26 0.04 -6.22
CA ILE A 159 -34.88 -0.20 -4.83
C ILE A 159 -35.14 1.06 -4.02
N ARG A 160 -35.51 0.89 -2.75
CA ARG A 160 -35.78 2.00 -1.83
C ARG A 160 -34.95 1.90 -0.56
N CYS A 161 -34.67 3.05 0.02
CA CYS A 161 -34.01 3.15 1.32
C CYS A 161 -35.03 2.87 2.44
N VAL A 162 -34.79 1.82 3.21
CA VAL A 162 -35.63 1.45 4.36
C VAL A 162 -35.56 2.53 5.46
N PRO A 163 -34.37 3.01 5.88
CA PRO A 163 -34.25 4.09 6.87
C PRO A 163 -34.99 5.38 6.51
N CYS A 164 -34.99 5.80 5.24
CA CYS A 164 -35.72 7.00 4.80
C CYS A 164 -37.20 6.93 5.18
N LEU A 165 -37.84 5.79 4.87
CA LEU A 165 -39.28 5.64 5.10
C LEU A 165 -39.61 5.68 6.59
N ALA A 166 -38.80 5.03 7.42
CA ALA A 166 -38.96 5.01 8.86
C ALA A 166 -38.73 6.38 9.50
N ALA A 167 -37.72 7.14 9.05
CA ALA A 167 -37.35 8.42 9.64
C ALA A 167 -38.21 9.60 9.14
N HIS A 168 -38.62 9.58 7.87
CA HIS A 168 -39.21 10.75 7.21
C HIS A 168 -40.61 10.51 6.65
N GLY A 169 -41.13 9.28 6.70
CA GLY A 169 -42.39 8.93 6.03
C GLY A 169 -42.35 9.03 4.50
N THR A 170 -41.18 9.35 3.93
CA THR A 170 -40.91 9.40 2.50
C THR A 170 -39.68 8.54 2.22
N THR A 171 -39.60 7.93 1.03
CA THR A 171 -38.49 7.06 0.70
C THR A 171 -37.78 7.54 -0.56
N LYS A 172 -36.46 7.58 -0.50
CA LYS A 172 -35.65 7.78 -1.70
C LYS A 172 -35.57 6.45 -2.45
N THR A 173 -35.81 6.51 -3.76
CA THR A 173 -35.79 5.35 -4.65
C THR A 173 -34.72 5.53 -5.73
N TRP A 174 -34.18 4.42 -6.20
CA TRP A 174 -33.23 4.37 -7.30
C TRP A 174 -33.65 3.30 -8.30
N ALA A 175 -33.38 3.56 -9.57
CA ALA A 175 -33.48 2.53 -10.60
C ALA A 175 -32.45 1.44 -10.33
N ASN A 176 -32.90 0.19 -10.38
CA ASN A 176 -32.09 -0.98 -10.06
C ASN A 176 -31.40 -1.51 -11.32
N SER A 177 -30.50 -0.71 -11.90
CA SER A 177 -29.70 -1.14 -13.04
C SER A 177 -28.65 -2.16 -12.63
N THR A 178 -28.27 -3.05 -13.54
CA THR A 178 -27.33 -4.18 -13.33
C THR A 178 -25.91 -3.81 -12.88
N GLY A 179 -25.61 -2.53 -12.64
CA GLY A 179 -24.34 -2.09 -12.06
C GLY A 179 -24.35 -0.63 -11.59
N GLY A 180 -23.39 -0.29 -10.72
CA GLY A 180 -23.02 1.08 -10.37
C GLY A 180 -23.81 1.77 -9.24
N VAL A 181 -24.97 1.27 -8.84
CA VAL A 181 -25.84 1.97 -7.87
C VAL A 181 -25.30 1.91 -6.42
N THR A 182 -24.49 0.91 -6.09
CA THR A 182 -23.98 0.68 -4.72
C THR A 182 -23.23 1.86 -4.13
N ARG A 183 -22.46 2.60 -4.95
CA ARG A 183 -21.74 3.78 -4.50
C ARG A 183 -22.70 4.87 -4.05
N THR A 184 -23.67 5.22 -4.90
CA THR A 184 -24.66 6.26 -4.60
C THR A 184 -25.56 5.90 -3.43
N LEU A 185 -25.91 4.61 -3.29
CA LEU A 185 -26.66 4.12 -2.13
C LEU A 185 -25.85 4.28 -0.84
N ARG A 186 -24.55 3.94 -0.88
CA ARG A 186 -23.66 4.08 0.27
C ARG A 186 -23.48 5.55 0.65
N GLU A 187 -23.22 6.43 -0.32
CA GLU A 187 -23.14 7.88 -0.10
C GLU A 187 -24.42 8.39 0.56
N HIS A 188 -25.60 7.99 0.07
CA HIS A 188 -26.87 8.36 0.71
C HIS A 188 -27.00 7.85 2.15
N LEU A 189 -26.60 6.61 2.44
CA LEU A 189 -26.65 6.06 3.80
C LEU A 189 -25.71 6.81 4.75
N VAL A 190 -24.52 7.19 4.27
CA VAL A 190 -23.56 7.99 5.04
C VAL A 190 -24.08 9.39 5.31
N ASP A 191 -24.67 10.04 4.30
CA ASP A 191 -25.11 11.43 4.41
C ASP A 191 -26.44 11.57 5.19
N ALA A 192 -27.42 10.72 4.88
CA ALA A 192 -28.78 10.85 5.44
C ALA A 192 -29.01 9.99 6.68
N HIS A 193 -28.29 8.86 6.82
CA HIS A 193 -28.52 7.87 7.87
C HIS A 193 -27.23 7.35 8.54
N PRO A 194 -26.25 8.22 8.89
CA PRO A 194 -24.93 7.77 9.35
C PRO A 194 -25.01 6.86 10.58
N ALA A 195 -25.86 7.22 11.57
CA ALA A 195 -26.02 6.45 12.80
C ALA A 195 -26.49 5.02 12.54
N VAL A 196 -27.52 4.85 11.70
CA VAL A 196 -28.08 3.53 11.37
C VAL A 196 -27.08 2.71 10.55
N TYR A 197 -26.45 3.33 9.55
CA TYR A 197 -25.48 2.66 8.69
C TYR A 197 -24.27 2.14 9.46
N TYR A 198 -23.63 2.99 10.27
CA TYR A 198 -22.42 2.60 11.01
C TYR A 198 -22.70 1.65 12.15
N THR A 199 -23.83 1.79 12.85
CA THR A 199 -24.23 0.82 13.89
C THR A 199 -24.39 -0.57 13.26
N LYS A 200 -25.03 -0.67 12.10
CA LYS A 200 -25.18 -1.95 11.40
C LYS A 200 -23.86 -2.49 10.86
N CYS A 201 -22.97 -1.64 10.36
CA CYS A 201 -21.63 -2.07 9.97
C CYS A 201 -20.87 -2.66 11.17
N LEU A 202 -20.90 -1.98 12.32
CA LEU A 202 -20.23 -2.44 13.55
C LEU A 202 -20.83 -3.76 14.07
N GLU A 203 -22.16 -3.86 14.18
CA GLU A 203 -22.87 -5.07 14.60
C GLU A 203 -22.52 -6.30 13.73
N LYS A 204 -22.15 -6.07 12.48
CA LYS A 204 -21.84 -7.13 11.50
C LYS A 204 -20.34 -7.30 11.24
N GLY A 205 -19.49 -6.62 12.02
CA GLY A 205 -18.04 -6.74 11.93
C GLY A 205 -17.44 -6.13 10.65
N LEU A 206 -18.12 -5.17 10.03
CA LEU A 206 -17.67 -4.44 8.84
C LEU A 206 -16.88 -3.19 9.26
N ILE A 207 -15.83 -3.40 10.05
CA ILE A 207 -15.04 -2.35 10.68
C ILE A 207 -14.35 -1.48 9.62
N GLU A 208 -14.02 -2.06 8.46
CA GLU A 208 -13.40 -1.37 7.32
C GLU A 208 -14.28 -0.29 6.68
N ARG A 209 -15.59 -0.27 6.99
CA ARG A 209 -16.56 0.70 6.46
C ARG A 209 -16.82 1.88 7.39
N LEU A 210 -16.34 1.80 8.63
CA LEU A 210 -16.46 2.89 9.59
C LEU A 210 -15.54 4.04 9.14
N PRO A 211 -15.98 5.30 9.23
CA PRO A 211 -15.13 6.43 8.94
C PRO A 211 -13.98 6.38 9.94
N ALA A 212 -12.78 6.69 9.50
CA ALA A 212 -11.59 6.70 10.36
C ALA A 212 -11.79 7.52 11.65
N SER A 213 -12.76 8.45 11.66
CA SER A 213 -13.17 9.28 12.79
C SER A 213 -14.16 8.65 13.78
N SER A 214 -14.84 7.54 13.50
CA SER A 214 -15.78 6.91 14.47
C SER A 214 -15.14 5.83 15.34
N THR A 215 -13.94 5.38 14.97
CA THR A 215 -13.04 4.60 15.85
C THR A 215 -12.25 5.48 16.81
N ASN A 216 -12.76 6.66 17.16
CA ASN A 216 -12.31 7.43 18.32
C ASN A 216 -12.68 6.74 19.66
N LEU A 217 -12.40 5.44 19.83
CA LEU A 217 -11.54 5.15 20.97
C LEU A 217 -10.31 5.98 20.69
N PRO A 218 -9.90 6.90 21.58
CA PRO A 218 -8.76 7.74 21.28
C PRO A 218 -7.67 6.77 20.85
N ASN A 219 -7.29 6.84 19.58
CA ASN A 219 -6.13 6.16 19.05
C ASN A 219 -4.96 6.94 19.64
N VAL A 220 -4.90 6.95 20.98
CA VAL A 220 -3.73 7.29 21.73
C VAL A 220 -2.79 6.22 21.22
N PRO A 221 -1.82 6.59 20.34
CA PRO A 221 -0.84 5.61 19.92
C PRO A 221 -0.32 4.99 21.22
N PRO A 222 -0.27 3.65 21.29
CA PRO A 222 0.11 2.97 22.52
C PRO A 222 1.36 3.64 23.06
N LYS A 223 1.34 4.01 24.34
CA LYS A 223 2.44 4.74 24.94
C LYS A 223 3.74 4.01 24.59
N PHE A 224 4.70 4.76 24.05
CA PHE A 224 5.95 4.18 23.58
C PHE A 224 6.56 3.27 24.65
N ASN A 225 6.78 2.01 24.29
CA ASN A 225 7.53 1.03 25.06
C ASN A 225 8.55 0.37 24.13
N LYS A 226 9.72 0.03 24.66
CA LYS A 226 10.79 -0.64 23.92
C LYS A 226 10.33 -1.99 23.38
N ASP A 227 9.60 -2.75 24.18
CA ASP A 227 9.08 -4.06 23.76
C ASP A 227 8.08 -3.91 22.61
N GLY A 228 7.18 -2.92 22.72
CA GLY A 228 6.21 -2.61 21.67
C GLY A 228 6.89 -2.16 20.36
N LEU A 229 8.01 -1.44 20.44
CA LEU A 229 8.78 -1.08 19.25
C LEU A 229 9.35 -2.32 18.55
N ILE A 230 9.92 -3.26 19.32
CA ILE A 230 10.47 -4.52 18.79
C ILE A 230 9.36 -5.33 18.11
N GLU A 231 8.21 -5.48 18.75
CA GLU A 231 7.05 -6.19 18.20
C GLU A 231 6.63 -5.59 16.85
N ARG A 232 6.54 -4.26 16.75
CA ARG A 232 6.19 -3.58 15.49
C ARG A 232 7.24 -3.78 14.40
N PHE A 233 8.52 -3.84 14.73
CA PHE A 233 9.57 -4.18 13.74
C PHE A 233 9.43 -5.60 13.21
N VAL A 234 9.13 -6.57 14.08
CA VAL A 234 8.92 -7.96 13.67
C VAL A 234 7.68 -8.06 12.77
N GLU A 235 6.56 -7.44 13.15
CA GLU A 235 5.34 -7.39 12.33
C GLU A 235 5.59 -6.76 10.96
N TRP A 236 6.30 -5.63 10.93
CA TRP A 236 6.65 -4.93 9.70
C TRP A 236 7.54 -5.79 8.80
N ALA A 237 8.58 -6.42 9.36
CA ALA A 237 9.51 -7.24 8.61
C ALA A 237 8.82 -8.47 8.00
N VAL A 238 7.94 -9.14 8.76
CA VAL A 238 7.18 -10.30 8.27
C VAL A 238 6.16 -9.88 7.21
N SER A 239 5.45 -8.77 7.42
CA SER A 239 4.40 -8.32 6.50
C SER A 239 4.93 -7.84 5.15
N ASN A 240 6.17 -7.31 5.12
CA ASN A 240 6.79 -6.74 3.93
C ASN A 240 7.95 -7.58 3.38
N ASP A 241 8.15 -8.80 3.91
CA ASP A 241 9.26 -9.70 3.57
C ASP A 241 10.63 -8.99 3.60
N GLN A 242 10.85 -8.18 4.65
CA GLN A 242 12.08 -7.41 4.79
C GLN A 242 13.18 -8.25 5.42
N ALA A 243 14.41 -8.10 4.91
CA ALA A 243 15.56 -8.73 5.51
C ALA A 243 15.89 -8.10 6.88
N MET A 244 16.20 -8.92 7.88
CA MET A 244 16.47 -8.47 9.25
C MET A 244 17.68 -7.52 9.35
N ASN A 245 18.61 -7.58 8.39
CA ASN A 245 19.77 -6.68 8.33
C ASN A 245 19.39 -5.22 8.01
N VAL A 246 18.17 -4.95 7.53
CA VAL A 246 17.69 -3.58 7.28
C VAL A 246 17.54 -2.81 8.59
N ILE A 247 17.21 -3.49 9.69
CA ILE A 247 17.04 -2.88 11.03
C ILE A 247 18.37 -2.34 11.57
N GLU A 248 19.50 -2.91 11.15
CA GLU A 248 20.85 -2.49 11.55
C GLU A 248 21.43 -1.39 10.67
N LYS A 249 20.70 -0.93 9.64
CA LYS A 249 21.14 0.16 8.78
C LYS A 249 21.10 1.48 9.52
N GLU A 250 22.20 2.22 9.44
CA GLU A 250 22.33 3.53 10.08
C GLU A 250 21.28 4.50 9.56
N GLU A 251 20.96 4.43 8.27
CA GLU A 251 19.97 5.28 7.61
C GLU A 251 18.56 5.08 8.18
N LEU A 252 18.19 3.83 8.50
CA LEU A 252 16.91 3.53 9.13
C LEU A 252 16.90 3.97 10.59
N CYS A 253 18.01 3.74 11.33
CA CYS A 253 18.15 4.22 12.71
C CYS A 253 17.98 5.74 12.82
N GLU A 254 18.64 6.50 11.94
CA GLU A 254 18.53 7.95 11.86
C GLU A 254 17.10 8.39 11.57
N LEU A 255 16.42 7.73 10.62
CA LEU A 255 15.02 8.00 10.31
C LEU A 255 14.11 7.77 11.52
N ILE A 256 14.28 6.68 12.26
CA ILE A 256 13.47 6.38 13.45
C ILE A 256 13.70 7.46 14.53
N VAL A 257 14.95 7.86 14.76
CA VAL A 257 15.28 8.93 15.72
C VAL A 257 14.63 10.25 15.30
N TYR A 258 14.69 10.59 14.01
CA TYR A 258 14.00 11.74 13.46
C TYR A 258 12.48 11.68 13.69
N CYS A 259 11.85 10.54 13.41
CA CYS A 259 10.41 10.34 13.62
C CYS A 259 10.00 10.37 15.10
N SER A 260 10.88 9.93 16.00
CA SER A 260 10.60 9.85 17.44
C SER A 260 10.45 11.21 18.15
N GLN A 261 10.70 12.32 17.46
CA GLN A 261 10.56 13.68 18.01
C GLN A 261 9.10 14.07 18.31
N GLY A 262 8.13 13.20 18.00
CA GLY A 262 6.72 13.38 18.35
C GLY A 262 5.99 14.44 17.54
N GLN A 263 6.59 14.90 16.44
CA GLN A 263 6.03 15.93 15.55
C GLN A 263 5.38 15.35 14.30
N ILE A 264 5.64 14.08 13.97
CA ILE A 264 5.12 13.45 12.76
C ILE A 264 3.70 12.96 13.02
N GLN A 265 2.75 13.48 12.24
CA GLN A 265 1.39 12.96 12.15
C GLN A 265 1.29 11.97 10.98
N ASP A 266 0.20 11.20 10.91
CA ASP A 266 -0.02 10.24 9.83
C ASP A 266 -0.06 10.94 8.45
N GLU A 267 -0.58 12.16 8.40
CA GLU A 267 -0.66 12.98 7.19
C GLU A 267 0.72 13.43 6.67
N ASP A 268 1.75 13.40 7.52
CA ASP A 268 3.12 13.77 7.16
C ASP A 268 3.86 12.61 6.46
N ILE A 269 3.36 11.37 6.56
CA ILE A 269 3.99 10.20 5.93
C ILE A 269 3.76 10.28 4.41
N PRO A 270 4.83 10.41 3.60
CA PRO A 270 4.66 10.63 2.16
C PRO A 270 4.13 9.38 1.46
N HIS A 271 3.19 9.58 0.53
CA HIS A 271 2.77 8.51 -0.39
C HIS A 271 3.94 8.02 -1.26
N GLN A 272 3.87 6.76 -1.71
CA GLN A 272 4.92 6.12 -2.52
C GLN A 272 5.31 6.94 -3.76
N ASP A 273 4.34 7.54 -4.44
CA ASP A 273 4.58 8.34 -5.64
C ASP A 273 5.45 9.57 -5.35
N LYS A 274 5.19 10.22 -4.21
CA LYS A 274 5.96 11.39 -3.76
C LYS A 274 7.39 11.00 -3.41
N LEU A 275 7.57 9.88 -2.72
CA LEU A 275 8.90 9.37 -2.38
C LEU A 275 9.68 8.98 -3.66
N THR A 276 9.03 8.30 -4.60
CA THR A 276 9.62 7.89 -5.88
C THR A 276 10.04 9.09 -6.72
N ALA A 277 9.17 10.09 -6.84
CA ALA A 277 9.48 11.34 -7.55
C ALA A 277 10.65 12.09 -6.90
N THR A 278 10.70 12.13 -5.57
CA THR A 278 11.77 12.78 -4.82
C THR A 278 13.11 12.05 -5.00
N ALA A 279 13.12 10.72 -4.89
CA ALA A 279 14.30 9.90 -5.12
C ALA A 279 14.85 10.08 -6.56
N TRP A 280 13.95 10.11 -7.55
CA TRP A 280 14.33 10.37 -8.94
C TRP A 280 14.94 11.76 -9.14
N ALA A 281 14.35 12.79 -8.52
CA ALA A 281 14.89 14.14 -8.58
C ALA A 281 16.28 14.24 -7.93
N MET A 282 16.48 13.63 -6.76
CA MET A 282 17.77 13.57 -6.08
C MET A 282 18.83 12.85 -6.94
N TYR A 283 18.46 11.74 -7.57
CA TYR A 283 19.33 11.03 -8.50
C TYR A 283 19.78 11.93 -9.67
N LEU A 284 18.87 12.68 -10.28
CA LEU A 284 19.20 13.57 -11.40
C LEU A 284 20.15 14.70 -10.98
N LEU A 285 19.96 15.26 -9.78
CA LEU A 285 20.85 16.28 -9.22
C LEU A 285 22.27 15.73 -9.01
N GLU A 286 22.39 14.56 -8.38
CA GLU A 286 23.70 13.95 -8.13
C GLU A 286 24.38 13.54 -9.44
N LYS A 287 23.62 12.97 -10.38
CA LYS A 287 24.12 12.66 -11.74
C LYS A 287 24.65 13.91 -12.45
N LYS A 288 23.98 15.04 -12.32
CA LYS A 288 24.43 16.31 -12.90
C LYS A 288 25.76 16.75 -12.25
N LYS A 289 25.84 16.71 -10.93
CA LYS A 289 27.04 17.06 -10.16
C LYS A 289 28.24 16.19 -10.57
N ILE A 290 28.08 14.87 -10.63
CA ILE A 290 29.12 13.94 -11.09
C ILE A 290 29.55 14.27 -12.52
N ASN A 291 28.61 14.55 -13.42
CA ASN A 291 28.94 14.91 -14.81
C ASN A 291 29.75 16.20 -14.90
N ASP A 292 29.44 17.19 -14.06
CA ASP A 292 30.16 18.46 -14.05
C ASP A 292 31.57 18.28 -13.45
N GLU A 293 31.73 17.48 -12.38
CA GLU A 293 33.04 17.08 -11.86
C GLU A 293 33.88 16.32 -12.92
N MET A 294 33.27 15.39 -13.66
CA MET A 294 33.97 14.66 -14.73
C MET A 294 34.39 15.57 -15.90
N LYS A 295 33.65 16.64 -16.21
CA LYS A 295 34.07 17.61 -17.24
C LYS A 295 35.31 18.39 -16.81
N VAL A 296 35.43 18.70 -15.51
CA VAL A 296 36.61 19.38 -14.95
C VAL A 296 37.83 18.46 -14.97
N ILE A 297 37.62 17.17 -14.71
CA ILE A 297 38.68 16.14 -14.70
C ILE A 297 39.04 15.68 -16.13
N GLN A 298 38.60 16.38 -17.19
CA GLN A 298 38.99 16.00 -18.55
C GLN A 298 40.50 15.79 -18.62
N PRO A 299 40.94 14.57 -19.01
CA PRO A 299 42.36 14.28 -19.07
C PRO A 299 42.97 15.24 -20.07
N VAL A 300 44.01 15.96 -19.63
CA VAL A 300 45.02 16.52 -20.52
C VAL A 300 45.51 15.35 -21.35
N SER A 301 44.92 15.13 -22.52
CA SER A 301 45.21 13.98 -23.38
C SER A 301 46.67 14.06 -23.83
N PRO A 302 47.53 13.08 -23.52
CA PRO A 302 48.78 12.90 -24.21
C PRO A 302 48.66 11.66 -25.10
N TYR A 303 47.60 11.52 -25.92
CA TYR A 303 47.55 10.40 -26.87
C TYR A 303 47.18 10.84 -28.29
N VAL A 304 48.25 10.87 -29.10
CA VAL A 304 48.31 10.75 -30.55
C VAL A 304 47.50 9.52 -30.99
N VAL A 305 46.54 9.71 -31.88
CA VAL A 305 45.68 8.64 -32.41
C VAL A 305 46.39 7.98 -33.58
N ASP A 306 46.68 6.69 -33.49
CA ASP A 306 47.20 5.88 -34.60
C ASP A 306 46.03 5.32 -35.43
N PRO A 307 45.93 5.54 -36.76
CA PRO A 307 44.67 5.38 -37.51
C PRO A 307 44.27 3.94 -37.90
N ALA A 308 44.97 2.89 -37.46
CA ALA A 308 44.92 1.61 -38.15
C ALA A 308 43.94 0.53 -37.62
N MET A 309 43.22 0.72 -36.51
CA MET A 309 42.38 -0.35 -35.94
C MET A 309 40.91 0.07 -35.81
N ARG A 310 40.09 -0.37 -36.77
CA ARG A 310 38.64 -0.19 -36.80
C ARG A 310 37.95 -1.44 -36.24
N GLY A 311 37.87 -1.53 -34.91
CA GLY A 311 37.07 -2.52 -34.19
C GLY A 311 35.96 -1.83 -33.40
N SER A 312 34.73 -2.36 -33.46
CA SER A 312 33.56 -1.80 -32.76
C SER A 312 33.80 -1.77 -31.25
N MET A 313 33.80 -0.57 -30.67
CA MET A 313 34.16 -0.32 -29.27
C MET A 313 32.94 0.26 -28.55
N THR A 314 32.36 -0.48 -27.61
CA THR A 314 31.44 0.10 -26.61
C THR A 314 32.28 0.90 -25.62
N VAL A 315 32.23 2.22 -25.78
CA VAL A 315 33.00 3.15 -24.95
C VAL A 315 32.21 3.46 -23.68
N LEU A 316 32.52 2.75 -22.59
CA LEU A 316 32.32 3.31 -21.26
C LEU A 316 33.38 4.41 -21.08
N LYS A 317 32.93 5.67 -21.03
CA LYS A 317 33.80 6.83 -20.81
C LYS A 317 34.33 6.78 -19.37
N GLY A 318 35.56 6.30 -19.24
CA GLY A 318 36.29 6.13 -17.98
C GLY A 318 36.83 4.71 -17.94
N GLY A 319 38.13 4.54 -18.21
CA GLY A 319 38.82 3.26 -18.44
C GLY A 319 38.89 2.32 -17.23
N VAL A 320 37.73 1.90 -16.71
CA VAL A 320 37.57 0.74 -15.84
C VAL A 320 36.48 -0.11 -16.48
N VAL A 321 36.87 -1.24 -17.05
CA VAL A 321 35.93 -2.24 -17.58
C VAL A 321 35.31 -2.95 -16.38
N VAL A 322 34.18 -2.43 -15.89
CA VAL A 322 33.34 -3.15 -14.92
C VAL A 322 32.28 -3.92 -15.71
N TYR A 323 32.37 -5.25 -15.69
CA TYR A 323 31.31 -6.12 -16.22
C TYR A 323 30.10 -6.05 -15.27
N LEU A 324 29.18 -5.12 -15.52
CA LEU A 324 27.88 -5.10 -14.85
C LEU A 324 26.91 -5.98 -15.64
N TRP A 325 26.66 -7.19 -15.15
CA TRP A 325 25.51 -7.98 -15.58
C TRP A 325 24.25 -7.34 -15.00
N LEU A 326 23.50 -6.60 -15.82
CA LEU A 326 22.13 -6.21 -15.48
C LEU A 326 21.23 -7.43 -15.68
N LEU A 327 20.81 -8.03 -14.57
CA LEU A 327 19.58 -8.82 -14.51
C LEU A 327 18.41 -7.84 -14.67
N ALA A 328 17.70 -7.97 -15.77
CA ALA A 328 16.40 -7.35 -15.95
C ALA A 328 15.37 -8.08 -15.06
N LEU A 329 14.74 -7.32 -14.17
CA LEU A 329 13.41 -7.58 -13.61
C LEU A 329 12.48 -6.52 -14.20
#